data_AF-A0A9C9GA29-F1
#
_entry.id   AF-A0A9C9GA29-F1
#
_cell.length_a   1.000
_cell.length_b   1.000
_cell.length_c   1.000
_cell.angle_alpha   90.00
_cell.angle_beta   90.00
_cell.angle_gamma   90.00
#
_symmetry.space_group_name_H-M   'P 1'
#
loop_
_entity.id
_entity.type
_entity.pdbx_description
1 polymer ?
#
loop_
_entity_poly.entity_id
_entity_poly.type
_entity_poly.pdbx_seq_one_letter_code
_entity_poly.pdbx_strand_id
1 'polypeptide(L)'
;KDRLMKFNVVVANPPFSLDEWGQDEAENDRFNRYWRGIPPKSKGDYAFISHMIEAALEKEGRVAVVAPHGVLFRGGAEGRIRRKLIEDNLLDAVIGLPANLFPTTGIPVAILVFDRSREKGGANEKHKKVMFIDASRTFDSEKNQNTLAEDHIKDIVRMYQARRKVDKQAYVASFKEIKENDFNLNIPRYVDTFEEEIEIDIDAVQKEIDRLEKELVKVRTKMVAKLAEIKR
;
A
#
# COMPACT_ATOMS: atom_id res chain seq x y z
N LYS A 1 30.99 -23.96 -9.71
CA LYS A 1 30.61 -22.59 -10.15
C LYS A 1 29.36 -22.19 -9.40
N ASP A 2 29.38 -21.09 -8.64
CA ASP A 2 28.17 -20.66 -7.92
C ASP A 2 27.10 -20.21 -8.91
N ARG A 3 25.87 -20.59 -8.63
CA ARG A 3 24.68 -20.24 -9.38
C ARG A 3 23.70 -19.58 -8.43
N LEU A 4 22.89 -18.66 -8.94
CA LEU A 4 21.78 -18.13 -8.17
C LEU A 4 20.81 -19.28 -7.85
N MET A 5 20.58 -19.57 -6.58
CA MET A 5 19.62 -20.58 -6.16
C MET A 5 18.21 -20.14 -6.57
N LYS A 6 17.39 -21.10 -6.99
CA LYS A 6 16.03 -20.87 -7.46
C LYS A 6 15.02 -21.50 -6.51
N PHE A 7 13.89 -20.83 -6.28
CA PHE A 7 12.87 -21.24 -5.32
C PHE A 7 11.45 -21.13 -5.90
N ASN A 8 10.53 -22.00 -5.48
CA ASN A 8 9.12 -21.91 -5.85
C ASN A 8 8.42 -20.72 -5.18
N VAL A 9 8.84 -20.36 -3.96
CA VAL A 9 8.27 -19.27 -3.18
C VAL A 9 9.40 -18.48 -2.53
N VAL A 10 9.39 -17.16 -2.69
CA VAL A 10 10.32 -16.23 -2.05
C VAL A 10 9.50 -15.21 -1.25
N VAL A 11 9.73 -15.12 0.05
CA VAL A 11 9.08 -14.15 0.92
C VAL A 11 10.13 -13.36 1.71
N ALA A 12 9.94 -12.05 1.83
CA ALA A 12 10.84 -11.23 2.64
C ALA A 12 10.20 -9.92 3.10
N ASN A 13 10.75 -9.40 4.20
CA ASN A 13 10.61 -8.02 4.63
C ASN A 13 12.01 -7.38 4.61
N PRO A 14 12.51 -6.96 3.43
CA PRO A 14 13.84 -6.36 3.31
C PRO A 14 13.91 -4.99 4.01
N PRO A 15 15.11 -4.51 4.36
CA PRO A 15 15.28 -3.17 4.92
C PRO A 15 14.73 -2.09 3.97
N PHE A 16 13.87 -1.22 4.49
CA PHE A 16 13.20 -0.20 3.68
C PHE A 16 14.16 0.88 3.25
N SER A 17 14.21 1.13 1.93
CA SER A 17 14.99 2.20 1.32
C SER A 17 16.46 2.22 1.79
N LEU A 18 17.05 1.02 1.94
CA LEU A 18 18.44 0.84 2.33
C LEU A 18 19.36 1.69 1.46
N ASP A 19 20.16 2.53 2.11
CA ASP A 19 21.24 3.29 1.49
C ASP A 19 22.47 2.40 1.34
N GLU A 20 23.34 2.73 0.38
CA GLU A 20 24.60 1.99 0.15
C GLU A 20 24.37 0.48 0.00
N TRP A 21 23.29 0.08 -0.68
CA TRP A 21 22.86 -1.33 -0.80
C TRP A 21 23.80 -2.22 -1.64
N GLY A 22 24.94 -1.69 -2.11
CA GLY A 22 25.87 -2.38 -3.01
C GLY A 22 25.64 -2.10 -4.49
N GLN A 23 25.16 -0.89 -4.83
CA GLN A 23 24.92 -0.50 -6.24
C GLN A 23 26.17 -0.67 -7.12
N ASP A 24 27.36 -0.39 -6.60
CA ASP A 24 28.62 -0.44 -7.35
C ASP A 24 28.92 -1.86 -7.89
N GLU A 25 28.48 -2.89 -7.17
CA GLU A 25 28.59 -4.29 -7.61
C GLU A 25 27.48 -4.69 -8.59
N ALA A 26 26.34 -3.99 -8.57
CA ALA A 26 25.16 -4.33 -9.36
C ALA A 26 25.37 -4.13 -10.87
N GLU A 27 26.24 -3.19 -11.28
CA GLU A 27 26.59 -2.97 -12.69
C GLU A 27 27.30 -4.18 -13.31
N ASN A 28 28.06 -4.92 -12.50
CA ASN A 28 28.82 -6.09 -12.93
C ASN A 28 28.23 -7.39 -12.37
N ASP A 29 26.93 -7.40 -12.09
CA ASP A 29 26.28 -8.55 -11.46
C ASP A 29 26.33 -9.81 -12.35
N ARG A 30 27.16 -10.78 -11.94
CA ARG A 30 27.34 -12.08 -12.61
C ARG A 30 26.06 -12.91 -12.73
N PHE A 31 25.04 -12.62 -11.91
CA PHE A 31 23.76 -13.33 -11.92
C PHE A 31 22.69 -12.63 -12.77
N ASN A 32 23.04 -11.50 -13.41
CA ASN A 32 22.15 -10.72 -14.26
C ASN A 32 20.83 -10.34 -13.56
N ARG A 33 20.85 -10.02 -12.27
CA ARG A 33 19.65 -9.74 -11.47
C ARG A 33 19.02 -8.38 -11.78
N TYR A 34 19.83 -7.44 -12.27
CA TYR A 34 19.44 -6.03 -12.40
C TYR A 34 19.25 -5.59 -13.87
N TRP A 35 19.02 -6.53 -14.78
CA TRP A 35 18.87 -6.24 -16.23
C TRP A 35 17.65 -5.35 -16.56
N ARG A 36 16.65 -5.32 -15.68
CA ARG A 36 15.52 -4.38 -15.80
C ARG A 36 15.92 -2.94 -15.46
N GLY A 37 16.99 -2.76 -14.69
CA GLY A 37 17.54 -1.49 -14.29
C GLY A 37 18.13 -1.59 -12.90
N ILE A 38 19.09 -0.70 -12.63
CA ILE A 38 19.74 -0.58 -11.32
C ILE A 38 19.07 0.59 -10.58
N PRO A 39 18.50 0.37 -9.38
CA PRO A 39 17.89 1.44 -8.60
C PRO A 39 18.97 2.40 -8.06
N PRO A 40 18.60 3.59 -7.56
CA PRO A 40 19.59 4.55 -7.08
C PRO A 40 20.28 4.03 -5.80
N LYS A 41 21.52 4.48 -5.57
CA LYS A 41 22.33 4.09 -4.40
C LYS A 41 21.61 4.28 -3.06
N SER A 42 20.80 5.33 -2.96
CA SER A 42 20.04 5.69 -1.76
C SER A 42 18.70 4.98 -1.56
N LYS A 43 18.31 4.06 -2.48
CA LYS A 43 17.06 3.28 -2.41
C LYS A 43 17.26 1.85 -2.92
N GLY A 44 17.57 0.93 -2.01
CA GLY A 44 17.75 -0.49 -2.32
C GLY A 44 16.46 -1.30 -2.55
N ASP A 45 15.27 -0.73 -2.42
CA ASP A 45 13.99 -1.47 -2.44
C ASP A 45 13.84 -2.33 -3.72
N TYR A 46 14.01 -1.73 -4.90
CA TYR A 46 13.95 -2.47 -6.16
C TYR A 46 15.16 -3.38 -6.42
N ALA A 47 16.25 -3.25 -5.65
CA ALA A 47 17.37 -4.18 -5.75
C ALA A 47 16.99 -5.52 -5.12
N PHE A 48 16.37 -5.47 -3.94
CA PHE A 48 15.81 -6.66 -3.28
C PHE A 48 14.69 -7.27 -4.10
N ILE A 49 13.74 -6.48 -4.58
CA ILE A 49 12.62 -6.98 -5.42
C ILE A 49 13.17 -7.69 -6.68
N SER A 50 14.10 -7.04 -7.41
CA SER A 50 14.72 -7.63 -8.59
C SER A 50 15.45 -8.94 -8.26
N HIS A 51 16.22 -8.97 -7.17
CA HIS A 51 16.89 -10.19 -6.72
C HIS A 51 15.90 -11.31 -6.38
N MET A 52 14.81 -11.02 -5.65
CA MET A 52 13.80 -12.01 -5.27
C MET A 52 13.08 -12.59 -6.49
N ILE A 53 12.74 -11.76 -7.48
CA ILE A 53 12.12 -12.20 -8.73
C ILE A 53 13.08 -13.11 -9.52
N GLU A 54 14.35 -12.76 -9.58
CA GLU A 54 15.34 -13.58 -10.27
C GLU A 54 15.73 -14.83 -9.48
N ALA A 55 15.54 -14.86 -8.17
CA ALA A 55 15.65 -16.07 -7.35
C ALA A 55 14.38 -16.95 -7.42
N ALA A 56 13.24 -16.44 -7.88
CA ALA A 56 12.04 -17.24 -8.10
C ALA A 56 12.17 -18.07 -9.40
N LEU A 57 11.65 -19.30 -9.38
CA LEU A 57 11.61 -20.17 -10.57
C LEU A 57 10.86 -19.51 -11.71
N GLU A 58 11.43 -19.54 -12.91
CA GLU A 58 10.78 -19.02 -14.10
C GLU A 58 9.50 -19.80 -14.39
N LYS A 59 8.45 -19.11 -14.83
CA LYS A 59 7.15 -19.65 -15.24
C LYS A 59 6.37 -20.38 -14.14
N GLU A 60 6.83 -20.32 -12.89
CA GLU A 60 6.20 -21.04 -11.77
C GLU A 60 6.29 -20.27 -10.43
N GLY A 61 7.45 -19.68 -10.13
CA GLY A 61 7.75 -19.15 -8.81
C GLY A 61 6.91 -17.93 -8.43
N ARG A 62 6.68 -17.76 -7.13
CA ARG A 62 5.95 -16.61 -6.57
C ARG A 62 6.79 -15.85 -5.57
N VAL A 63 6.58 -14.55 -5.51
CA VAL A 63 7.28 -13.64 -4.62
C VAL A 63 6.27 -12.81 -3.84
N ALA A 64 6.40 -12.73 -2.52
CA ALA A 64 5.68 -11.74 -1.72
C ALA A 64 6.68 -10.92 -0.91
N VAL A 65 6.64 -9.60 -1.08
CA VAL A 65 7.61 -8.69 -0.47
C VAL A 65 6.90 -7.54 0.21
N VAL A 66 7.26 -7.29 1.46
CA VAL A 66 6.84 -6.09 2.19
C VAL A 66 7.74 -4.94 1.75
N ALA A 67 7.15 -3.81 1.37
CA ALA A 67 7.88 -2.63 0.90
C ALA A 67 7.20 -1.33 1.35
N PRO A 68 7.93 -0.22 1.50
CA PRO A 68 7.33 1.08 1.76
C PRO A 68 6.54 1.56 0.54
N HIS A 69 5.48 2.35 0.73
CA HIS A 69 4.63 2.83 -0.38
C HIS A 69 5.40 3.57 -1.49
N GLY A 70 6.56 4.14 -1.20
CA GLY A 70 7.40 4.78 -2.21
C GLY A 70 7.71 3.90 -3.43
N VAL A 71 7.83 2.58 -3.27
CA VAL A 71 8.07 1.67 -4.42
C VAL A 71 6.93 1.74 -5.46
N LEU A 72 5.71 2.08 -5.02
CA LEU A 72 4.52 2.12 -5.86
C LEU A 72 4.54 3.28 -6.87
N PHE A 73 5.22 4.39 -6.53
CA PHE A 73 5.09 5.63 -7.30
C PHE A 73 6.40 6.38 -7.58
N ARG A 74 7.51 6.07 -6.90
CA ARG A 74 8.79 6.75 -7.16
C ARG A 74 9.18 6.62 -8.64
N GLY A 75 9.66 7.73 -9.22
CA GLY A 75 10.01 7.85 -10.63
C GLY A 75 11.42 7.38 -10.96
N GLY A 76 12.02 7.95 -12.00
CA GLY A 76 13.43 7.71 -12.35
C GLY A 76 13.74 6.23 -12.65
N ALA A 77 14.83 5.72 -12.08
CA ALA A 77 15.24 4.32 -12.28
C ALA A 77 14.22 3.32 -11.75
N GLU A 78 13.66 3.56 -10.57
CA GLU A 78 12.64 2.70 -9.96
C GLU A 78 11.37 2.66 -10.81
N GLY A 79 10.92 3.80 -11.35
CA GLY A 79 9.79 3.85 -12.27
C GLY A 79 10.01 3.02 -13.55
N ARG A 80 11.24 3.01 -14.09
CA ARG A 80 11.59 2.17 -15.26
C ARG A 80 11.58 0.67 -14.92
N ILE A 81 12.12 0.29 -13.75
CA ILE A 81 12.10 -1.10 -13.28
C ILE A 81 10.66 -1.57 -13.08
N ARG A 82 9.85 -0.77 -12.35
CA ARG A 82 8.43 -1.04 -12.11
C ARG A 82 7.66 -1.25 -13.40
N ARG A 83 7.84 -0.36 -14.38
CA ARG A 83 7.23 -0.47 -15.71
C ARG A 83 7.55 -1.82 -16.35
N LYS A 84 8.82 -2.20 -16.42
CA LYS A 84 9.24 -3.49 -17.02
C LYS A 84 8.63 -4.69 -16.31
N LEU A 85 8.57 -4.68 -14.97
CA LEU A 85 7.94 -5.77 -14.20
C LEU A 85 6.45 -5.94 -14.53
N ILE A 86 5.75 -4.85 -14.79
CA ILE A 86 4.34 -4.86 -15.18
C ILE A 86 4.17 -5.29 -16.64
N GLU A 87 5.04 -4.80 -17.54
CA GLU A 87 5.06 -5.19 -18.96
C GLU A 87 5.37 -6.69 -19.15
N ASP A 88 6.27 -7.24 -18.31
CA ASP A 88 6.56 -8.68 -18.25
C ASP A 88 5.42 -9.51 -17.63
N ASN A 89 4.34 -8.85 -17.21
CA ASN A 89 3.16 -9.43 -16.55
C ASN A 89 3.48 -10.18 -15.24
N LEU A 90 4.46 -9.70 -14.46
CA LEU A 90 4.89 -10.36 -13.23
C LEU A 90 4.09 -9.92 -12.00
N LEU A 91 3.72 -8.64 -11.90
CA LEU A 91 3.03 -8.08 -10.74
C LEU A 91 1.58 -8.58 -10.67
N ASP A 92 1.23 -9.37 -9.65
CA ASP A 92 -0.09 -9.98 -9.47
C ASP A 92 -1.01 -9.17 -8.56
N ALA A 93 -0.46 -8.64 -7.47
CA ALA A 93 -1.22 -7.81 -6.54
C ALA A 93 -0.39 -6.75 -5.82
N VAL A 94 -1.08 -5.69 -5.42
CA VAL A 94 -0.62 -4.62 -4.54
C VAL A 94 -1.58 -4.54 -3.36
N ILE A 95 -1.11 -4.83 -2.15
CA ILE A 95 -1.93 -4.87 -0.94
C ILE A 95 -1.42 -3.80 0.02
N GLY A 96 -2.16 -2.71 0.18
CA GLY A 96 -1.85 -1.66 1.15
C GLY A 96 -2.19 -2.13 2.56
N LEU A 97 -1.25 -1.97 3.48
CA LEU A 97 -1.45 -2.31 4.88
C LEU A 97 -1.62 -1.04 5.74
N PRO A 98 -2.18 -1.18 6.95
CA PRO A 98 -2.25 -0.11 7.93
C PRO A 98 -0.89 0.56 8.21
N ALA A 99 -0.94 1.84 8.55
CA ALA A 99 0.20 2.56 9.15
C ALA A 99 0.49 2.02 10.56
N ASN A 100 1.62 2.39 11.15
CA ASN A 100 2.02 2.01 12.52
C ASN A 100 1.99 0.50 12.81
N LEU A 101 2.13 -0.38 11.82
CA LEU A 101 2.23 -1.83 12.06
C LEU A 101 3.61 -2.26 12.55
N PHE A 102 4.65 -1.51 12.19
CA PHE A 102 6.03 -1.85 12.53
C PHE A 102 6.48 -1.07 13.77
N PRO A 103 7.17 -1.72 14.72
CA PRO A 103 7.64 -1.04 15.93
C PRO A 103 8.71 0.02 15.65
N THR A 104 9.39 -0.07 14.50
CA THR A 104 10.51 0.81 14.12
C THR A 104 10.08 2.00 13.25
N THR A 105 8.86 2.01 12.71
CA THR A 105 8.41 3.07 11.81
C THR A 105 6.89 3.14 11.71
N GLY A 106 6.35 4.36 11.68
CA GLY A 106 4.93 4.62 11.49
C GLY A 106 4.48 4.63 10.03
N ILE A 107 5.40 4.49 9.07
CA ILE A 107 5.05 4.60 7.65
C ILE A 107 4.09 3.49 7.22
N PRO A 108 3.13 3.79 6.32
CA PRO A 108 2.34 2.74 5.68
C PRO A 108 3.22 1.92 4.73
N VAL A 109 2.96 0.62 4.71
CA VAL A 109 3.66 -0.33 3.83
C VAL A 109 2.67 -1.02 2.90
N ALA A 110 3.19 -1.70 1.90
CA ALA A 110 2.42 -2.55 1.02
C ALA A 110 3.09 -3.92 0.87
N ILE A 111 2.29 -4.95 0.62
CA ILE A 111 2.78 -6.22 0.09
C ILE A 111 2.63 -6.18 -1.42
N LEU A 112 3.74 -6.40 -2.13
CA LEU A 112 3.73 -6.67 -3.55
C LEU A 112 3.80 -8.18 -3.76
N VAL A 113 2.86 -8.71 -4.54
CA VAL A 113 2.86 -10.13 -4.95
C VAL A 113 3.26 -10.19 -6.42
N PHE A 114 4.31 -10.96 -6.72
CA PHE A 114 4.70 -11.31 -8.08
C PHE A 114 4.49 -12.80 -8.32
N ASP A 115 4.05 -13.14 -9.52
CA ASP A 115 3.83 -14.53 -9.93
C ASP A 115 4.46 -14.73 -11.31
N ARG A 116 5.55 -15.49 -11.35
CA ARG A 116 6.29 -15.78 -12.57
C ARG A 116 5.52 -16.70 -13.51
N SER A 117 4.53 -17.44 -13.03
CA SER A 117 3.65 -18.21 -13.92
C SER A 117 2.79 -17.34 -14.83
N ARG A 118 2.71 -16.02 -14.56
CA ARG A 118 2.03 -15.03 -15.41
C ARG A 118 2.94 -14.47 -16.51
N GLU A 119 4.24 -14.71 -16.46
CA GLU A 119 5.15 -14.29 -17.52
C GLU A 119 4.93 -15.11 -18.81
N LYS A 120 5.55 -14.69 -19.91
CA LYS A 120 5.39 -15.34 -21.22
C LYS A 120 5.76 -16.83 -21.16
N GLY A 121 4.84 -17.69 -21.61
CA GLY A 121 4.99 -19.14 -21.60
C GLY A 121 4.72 -19.80 -20.24
N GLY A 122 4.30 -19.06 -19.22
CA GLY A 122 3.83 -19.60 -17.95
C GLY A 122 2.34 -19.97 -18.00
N ALA A 123 1.92 -20.84 -17.07
CA ALA A 123 0.55 -21.38 -17.04
C ALA A 123 -0.55 -20.31 -16.88
N ASN A 124 -0.22 -19.18 -16.23
CA ASN A 124 -1.13 -18.07 -15.97
C ASN A 124 -0.86 -16.86 -16.89
N GLU A 125 -0.19 -17.02 -18.03
CA GLU A 125 0.16 -15.92 -18.95
C GLU A 125 -1.05 -15.05 -19.33
N LYS A 126 -2.24 -15.64 -19.43
CA LYS A 126 -3.49 -14.94 -19.78
C LYS A 126 -4.00 -14.01 -18.68
N HIS A 127 -3.51 -14.15 -17.44
CA HIS A 127 -3.93 -13.32 -16.31
C HIS A 127 -3.19 -11.97 -16.33
N LYS A 128 -3.75 -11.00 -17.07
CA LYS A 128 -3.13 -9.67 -17.27
C LYS A 128 -3.57 -8.57 -16.30
N LYS A 129 -4.49 -8.87 -15.38
CA LYS A 129 -5.04 -7.89 -14.43
C LYS A 129 -4.31 -7.96 -13.09
N VAL A 130 -4.08 -6.79 -12.48
CA VAL A 130 -3.45 -6.64 -11.17
C VAL A 130 -4.52 -6.38 -10.11
N MET A 131 -4.46 -7.10 -9.01
CA MET A 131 -5.36 -6.91 -7.87
C MET A 131 -4.81 -5.82 -6.95
N PHE A 132 -5.61 -4.80 -6.69
CA PHE A 132 -5.34 -3.78 -5.69
C PHE A 132 -6.25 -4.03 -4.49
N ILE A 133 -5.67 -4.06 -3.29
CA ILE A 133 -6.41 -4.16 -2.03
C ILE A 133 -5.94 -3.01 -1.13
N ASP A 134 -6.87 -2.24 -0.61
CA ASP A 134 -6.63 -1.27 0.45
C ASP A 134 -7.12 -1.85 1.78
N ALA A 135 -6.18 -2.34 2.60
CA ALA A 135 -6.43 -2.77 3.97
C ALA A 135 -5.96 -1.74 4.99
N SER A 136 -5.69 -0.49 4.58
CA SER A 136 -5.15 0.55 5.47
C SER A 136 -6.04 0.86 6.67
N ARG A 137 -7.34 0.58 6.57
CA ARG A 137 -8.35 0.75 7.64
C ARG A 137 -8.70 -0.55 8.37
N THR A 138 -8.02 -1.65 8.06
CA THR A 138 -8.30 -2.99 8.61
C THR A 138 -7.28 -3.30 9.70
N PHE A 139 -7.51 -2.81 10.93
CA PHE A 139 -6.63 -3.03 12.07
C PHE A 139 -7.33 -2.78 13.39
N ASP A 140 -6.79 -3.37 14.46
CA ASP A 140 -7.08 -2.95 15.82
C ASP A 140 -6.11 -1.85 16.22
N SER A 141 -6.66 -0.72 16.66
CA SER A 141 -5.88 0.42 17.10
C SER A 141 -5.37 0.19 18.52
N GLU A 142 -4.05 0.20 18.70
CA GLU A 142 -3.42 0.23 20.02
C GLU A 142 -2.58 1.49 20.18
N LYS A 143 -2.15 1.78 21.41
CA LYS A 143 -1.62 3.10 21.81
C LYS A 143 -0.45 3.59 20.94
N ASN A 144 0.45 2.69 20.53
CA ASN A 144 1.67 3.04 19.79
C ASN A 144 1.90 2.19 18.53
N GLN A 145 1.08 1.16 18.31
CA GLN A 145 1.23 0.22 17.22
C GLN A 145 -0.14 -0.32 16.84
N ASN A 146 -0.41 -0.44 15.55
CA ASN A 146 -1.62 -1.09 15.07
C ASN A 146 -1.39 -2.60 14.97
N THR A 147 -2.45 -3.38 15.21
CA THR A 147 -2.39 -4.84 15.15
C THR A 147 -3.30 -5.37 14.05
N LEU A 148 -2.77 -6.28 13.23
CA LEU A 148 -3.57 -7.08 12.30
C LEU A 148 -4.01 -8.37 13.01
N ALA A 149 -5.23 -8.37 13.55
CA ALA A 149 -5.85 -9.58 14.07
C ALA A 149 -6.05 -10.65 12.97
N GLU A 150 -6.21 -11.89 13.39
CA GLU A 150 -6.35 -13.04 12.51
C GLU A 150 -7.52 -12.89 11.51
N ASP A 151 -8.63 -12.31 11.95
CA ASP A 151 -9.81 -12.11 11.08
C ASP A 151 -9.56 -11.03 10.02
N HIS A 152 -8.79 -9.98 10.35
CA HIS A 152 -8.33 -9.00 9.37
C HIS A 152 -7.50 -9.66 8.27
N ILE A 153 -6.58 -10.56 8.65
CA ILE A 153 -5.73 -11.30 7.70
C ILE A 153 -6.59 -12.20 6.81
N LYS A 154 -7.54 -12.95 7.39
CA LYS A 154 -8.47 -13.81 6.63
C LYS A 154 -9.28 -13.02 5.61
N ASP A 155 -9.75 -11.84 5.97
CA ASP A 155 -10.53 -11.00 5.04
C ASP A 155 -9.66 -10.48 3.89
N ILE A 156 -8.42 -10.04 4.15
CA ILE A 156 -7.46 -9.66 3.11
C ILE A 156 -7.18 -10.84 2.16
N VAL A 157 -6.93 -12.03 2.72
CA VAL A 157 -6.69 -13.25 1.93
C VAL A 157 -7.92 -13.63 1.11
N ARG A 158 -9.13 -13.53 1.68
CA ARG A 158 -10.38 -13.79 0.98
C ARG A 158 -10.58 -12.83 -0.18
N MET A 159 -10.31 -11.53 0.01
CA MET A 159 -10.37 -10.54 -1.07
C MET A 159 -9.37 -10.87 -2.18
N TYR A 160 -8.12 -11.20 -1.82
CA TYR A 160 -7.08 -11.59 -2.77
C TYR A 160 -7.48 -12.83 -3.59
N GLN A 161 -8.00 -13.88 -2.94
CA GLN A 161 -8.43 -15.10 -3.61
C GLN A 161 -9.66 -14.90 -4.50
N ALA A 162 -10.62 -14.08 -4.05
CA ALA A 162 -11.85 -13.82 -4.79
C ALA A 162 -11.61 -13.00 -6.08
N ARG A 163 -10.51 -12.23 -6.14
CA ARG A 163 -10.11 -11.39 -7.29
C ARG A 163 -11.27 -10.60 -7.90
N ARG A 164 -12.09 -10.00 -7.04
CA ARG A 164 -13.25 -9.19 -7.44
C ARG A 164 -13.17 -7.80 -6.84
N LYS A 165 -13.80 -6.84 -7.50
CA LYS A 165 -14.01 -5.51 -6.94
C LYS A 165 -14.80 -5.65 -5.63
N VAL A 166 -14.35 -4.94 -4.59
CA VAL A 166 -15.07 -4.74 -3.34
C VAL A 166 -15.07 -3.25 -3.08
N ASP A 167 -16.24 -2.68 -2.84
CA ASP A 167 -16.38 -1.23 -2.69
C ASP A 167 -15.43 -0.71 -1.60
N LYS A 168 -14.69 0.36 -1.92
CA LYS A 168 -13.68 1.01 -1.05
C LYS A 168 -12.54 0.12 -0.52
N GLN A 169 -12.44 -1.14 -0.94
CA GLN A 169 -11.45 -2.08 -0.40
C GLN A 169 -10.63 -2.79 -1.47
N ALA A 170 -11.19 -3.05 -2.64
CA ALA A 170 -10.49 -3.80 -3.66
C ALA A 170 -10.90 -3.43 -5.10
N TYR A 171 -9.92 -3.45 -5.99
CA TYR A 171 -10.11 -3.18 -7.41
C TYR A 171 -9.23 -4.08 -8.27
N VAL A 172 -9.72 -4.45 -9.46
CA VAL A 172 -8.99 -5.32 -10.39
C VAL A 172 -8.63 -4.50 -11.63
N ALA A 173 -7.43 -3.92 -11.63
CA ALA A 173 -6.98 -3.03 -12.69
C ALA A 173 -6.46 -3.81 -13.90
N SER A 174 -6.84 -3.37 -15.09
CA SER A 174 -6.27 -3.82 -16.35
C SER A 174 -4.90 -3.18 -16.60
N PHE A 175 -4.09 -3.82 -17.45
CA PHE A 175 -2.83 -3.25 -17.92
C PHE A 175 -3.02 -1.86 -18.57
N LYS A 176 -4.14 -1.65 -19.28
CA LYS A 176 -4.45 -0.37 -19.94
C LYS A 176 -4.60 0.75 -18.92
N GLU A 177 -5.36 0.52 -17.85
CA GLU A 177 -5.56 1.50 -16.77
C GLU A 177 -4.25 1.80 -16.02
N ILE A 178 -3.42 0.78 -15.78
CA ILE A 178 -2.11 0.97 -15.15
C ILE A 178 -1.18 1.81 -16.05
N LYS A 179 -1.23 1.57 -17.36
CA LYS A 179 -0.46 2.34 -18.33
C LYS A 179 -0.96 3.79 -18.43
N GLU A 180 -2.26 4.01 -18.41
CA GLU A 180 -2.87 5.35 -18.37
C GLU A 180 -2.50 6.12 -17.10
N ASN A 181 -2.26 5.41 -16.00
CA ASN A 181 -1.70 5.95 -14.75
C ASN A 181 -0.16 6.04 -14.74
N ASP A 182 0.51 6.00 -15.88
CA ASP A 182 1.98 6.06 -16.00
C ASP A 182 2.73 4.99 -15.18
N PHE A 183 2.12 3.81 -15.01
CA PHE A 183 2.62 2.73 -14.15
C PHE A 183 2.77 3.14 -12.69
N ASN A 184 2.04 4.16 -12.25
CA ASN A 184 1.90 4.53 -10.84
C ASN A 184 0.94 3.55 -10.16
N LEU A 185 1.42 2.84 -9.15
CA LEU A 185 0.67 1.82 -8.41
C LEU A 185 0.10 2.39 -7.09
N ASN A 186 0.07 3.71 -6.91
CA ASN A 186 -0.50 4.30 -5.70
C ASN A 186 -1.97 3.87 -5.56
N ILE A 187 -2.31 3.23 -4.45
CA ILE A 187 -3.56 2.49 -4.26
C ILE A 187 -4.81 3.36 -4.46
N PRO A 188 -4.85 4.62 -3.98
CA PRO A 188 -6.00 5.50 -4.19
C PRO A 188 -6.32 5.82 -5.66
N ARG A 189 -5.44 5.48 -6.62
CA ARG A 189 -5.73 5.61 -8.06
C ARG A 189 -6.64 4.50 -8.58
N TYR A 190 -6.80 3.41 -7.82
CA TYR A 190 -7.53 2.21 -8.23
C TYR A 190 -8.65 1.85 -7.25
N VAL A 191 -8.40 2.03 -5.95
CA VAL A 191 -9.39 1.84 -4.90
C VAL A 191 -9.85 3.21 -4.44
N ASP A 192 -11.06 3.59 -4.83
CA ASP A 192 -11.68 4.82 -4.36
C ASP A 192 -12.16 4.62 -2.92
N THR A 193 -11.46 5.24 -1.99
CA THR A 193 -11.79 5.22 -0.56
C THR A 193 -12.43 6.52 -0.09
N PHE A 194 -12.82 7.39 -1.02
CA PHE A 194 -13.50 8.63 -0.69
C PHE A 194 -14.84 8.31 0.00
N GLU A 195 -15.12 9.06 1.06
CA GLU A 195 -16.44 9.12 1.66
C GLU A 195 -17.04 10.42 1.19
N GLU A 196 -18.17 10.36 0.48
CA GLU A 196 -18.95 11.56 0.19
C GLU A 196 -19.25 12.22 1.55
N GLU A 197 -18.78 13.45 1.72
CA GLU A 197 -19.14 14.24 2.88
C GLU A 197 -20.67 14.34 2.90
N ILE A 198 -21.27 14.00 4.05
CA ILE A 198 -22.71 14.17 4.23
C ILE A 198 -23.00 15.64 3.96
N GLU A 199 -23.87 15.94 2.99
CA GLU A 199 -24.33 17.30 2.75
C GLU A 199 -24.88 17.86 4.07
N ILE A 200 -24.16 18.81 4.65
CA ILE A 200 -24.56 19.46 5.88
C ILE A 200 -25.73 20.38 5.52
N ASP A 201 -26.91 20.12 6.08
CA ASP A 201 -28.03 21.06 6.01
C ASP A 201 -27.64 22.33 6.79
N ILE A 202 -27.19 23.33 6.04
CA ILE A 202 -26.71 24.62 6.58
C ILE A 202 -27.83 25.30 7.38
N ASP A 203 -29.09 25.15 6.98
CA ASP A 203 -30.22 25.75 7.68
C ASP A 203 -30.49 25.05 9.02
N ALA A 204 -30.35 23.73 9.07
CA ALA A 204 -30.43 22.97 10.32
C ALA A 204 -29.28 23.34 11.27
N VAL A 205 -28.05 23.45 10.76
CA VAL A 205 -26.89 23.87 11.56
C VAL A 205 -27.05 25.30 12.07
N GLN A 206 -27.55 26.22 11.25
CA GLN A 206 -27.79 27.60 11.69
C GLN A 206 -28.85 27.66 12.81
N LYS A 207 -29.93 26.87 12.70
CA LYS A 207 -30.94 26.74 13.77
C LYS A 207 -30.34 26.17 15.06
N GLU A 208 -29.43 25.19 14.95
CA GLU A 208 -28.70 24.61 16.07
C GLU A 208 -27.84 25.69 16.76
N ILE A 209 -27.09 26.47 15.99
CA ILE A 209 -26.26 27.59 16.47
C ILE A 209 -27.13 28.61 17.22
N ASP A 210 -28.22 29.09 16.62
CA ASP A 210 -29.12 30.08 17.23
C ASP A 210 -29.74 29.56 18.54
N ARG A 211 -30.03 28.26 18.61
CA ARG A 211 -30.54 27.60 19.83
C ARG A 211 -29.46 27.61 20.91
N LEU A 212 -28.24 27.19 20.58
CA LEU A 212 -27.10 27.14 21.50
C LEU A 212 -26.72 28.52 22.02
N GLU A 213 -26.77 29.56 21.19
CA GLU A 213 -26.54 30.95 21.63
C GLU A 213 -27.57 31.40 22.66
N LYS A 214 -28.85 31.11 22.44
CA LYS A 214 -29.93 31.41 23.39
C LYS A 214 -29.73 30.66 24.71
N GLU A 215 -29.31 29.40 24.67
CA GLU A 215 -28.98 28.63 25.86
C GLU A 215 -27.76 29.19 26.59
N LEU A 216 -26.71 29.56 25.85
CA LEU A 216 -25.50 30.16 26.40
C LEU A 216 -25.81 31.45 27.16
N VAL A 217 -26.67 32.32 26.61
CA VAL A 217 -27.13 33.53 27.29
C VAL A 217 -27.86 33.18 28.58
N LYS A 218 -28.80 32.22 28.56
CA LYS A 218 -29.51 31.78 29.77
C LYS A 218 -28.57 31.24 30.84
N VAL A 219 -27.58 30.42 30.45
CA VAL A 219 -26.58 29.86 31.36
C VAL A 219 -25.71 30.95 31.96
N ARG A 220 -25.25 31.92 31.15
CA ARG A 220 -24.47 33.07 31.64
C ARG A 220 -25.25 33.90 32.65
N THR A 221 -26.52 34.19 32.40
CA THR A 221 -27.38 34.93 33.36
C THR A 221 -27.50 34.18 34.68
N LYS A 222 -27.74 32.86 34.65
CA LYS A 222 -27.78 32.03 35.86
C LYS A 222 -26.44 32.02 36.61
N MET A 223 -25.33 31.99 35.88
CA MET A 223 -23.99 32.02 36.46
C MET A 223 -23.70 33.33 37.18
N VAL A 224 -24.04 34.48 36.57
CA VAL A 224 -23.89 35.80 37.18
C VAL A 224 -24.73 35.93 38.46
N ALA A 225 -25.98 35.46 38.43
CA ALA A 225 -26.84 35.47 39.61
C ALA A 225 -26.25 34.65 40.78
N LYS A 226 -25.79 33.42 40.51
CA LYS A 226 -25.12 32.58 41.51
C LYS A 226 -23.83 33.18 42.05
N LEU A 227 -23.03 33.83 41.21
CA LEU A 227 -21.80 34.51 41.65
C LEU A 227 -22.10 35.72 42.55
N ALA A 228 -23.22 36.41 42.34
CA ALA A 228 -23.67 37.49 43.22
C ALA A 228 -24.13 36.99 44.60
N GLU A 229 -24.73 35.79 44.66
CA GLU A 229 -25.12 35.14 45.92
C GLU A 229 -23.90 34.72 46.76
N ILE A 230 -22.80 34.30 46.13
CA ILE A 230 -21.57 33.86 46.83
C ILE A 230 -20.73 35.04 47.33
N LYS A 231 -20.88 36.24 46.73
CA LYS A 231 -20.16 37.46 47.14
C LYS A 231 -20.85 38.24 48.28
N ARG A 232 -21.95 37.72 48.81
CA ARG A 232 -22.60 38.19 50.05
C ARG A 232 -22.23 37.28 51.21
#